data_AF-A0A2V7P627-F1
#
_entry.id   AF-A0A2V7P627-F1
#
_cell.length_a   1.000
_cell.length_b   1.000
_cell.length_c   1.000
_cell.angle_alpha   90.00
_cell.angle_beta   90.00
_cell.angle_gamma   90.00
#
_symmetry.space_group_name_H-M   'P 1'
#
loop_
_entity.id
_entity.type
_entity.pdbx_description
1 polymer ?
#
loop_
_entity_poly.entity_id
_entity_poly.type
_entity_poly.pdbx_seq_one_letter_code
_entity_poly.pdbx_strand_id
1 'polypeptide(L)'
;MSSPSKHGAGRPRSTPSRAGGRRSGRCSSCGHRSPPHSSGWASCWGAISPPRCGSRCGWASEPVLPAVNALGVGVDLVEVPRVSAIIADKGARVFERLLTPAERAYCESRPDPATHVAVRLAAKEAVYKALQGSEAARGIGWREIEVTRGADGRPDVALSGAAAARAAELRVRRVLLSLSHTHLAAVAVAVLVGE
;
A
#
# COMPACT_ATOMS: atom_id res chain seq x y z
N MET A 1 -57.73 -7.81 -29.97
CA MET A 1 -58.80 -6.81 -29.76
C MET A 1 -58.66 -6.23 -28.36
N SER A 2 -58.81 -4.91 -28.25
CA SER A 2 -59.14 -4.06 -27.09
C SER A 2 -58.78 -4.48 -25.64
N SER A 3 -58.01 -3.60 -24.96
CA SER A 3 -58.09 -3.34 -23.51
C SER A 3 -59.43 -2.66 -23.14
N PRO A 4 -59.81 -2.56 -21.85
CA PRO A 4 -59.48 -1.34 -21.05
C PRO A 4 -59.10 -1.63 -19.57
N SER A 5 -58.11 -0.93 -18.96
CA SER A 5 -58.24 0.33 -18.17
C SER A 5 -59.12 0.20 -16.92
N LYS A 6 -58.70 0.45 -15.67
CA LYS A 6 -58.18 1.68 -15.00
C LYS A 6 -57.83 1.30 -13.53
N HIS A 7 -57.23 2.07 -12.61
CA HIS A 7 -56.62 3.43 -12.49
C HIS A 7 -55.24 3.23 -11.76
N GLY A 8 -54.36 4.20 -11.45
CA GLY A 8 -54.30 5.65 -11.68
C GLY A 8 -53.80 6.41 -10.43
N ALA A 9 -52.57 6.93 -10.45
CA ALA A 9 -52.06 7.89 -9.46
C ALA A 9 -50.87 8.68 -10.07
N GLY A 10 -51.08 9.95 -10.40
CA GLY A 10 -50.01 10.83 -10.89
C GLY A 10 -49.24 11.51 -9.77
N ARG A 11 -47.96 11.83 -9.99
CA ARG A 11 -47.16 12.83 -9.26
C ARG A 11 -46.05 13.38 -10.18
N PRO A 12 -45.46 14.54 -9.88
CA PRO A 12 -45.47 15.63 -10.87
C PRO A 12 -44.19 15.74 -11.70
N ARG A 13 -44.30 16.49 -12.81
CA ARG A 13 -43.14 17.06 -13.49
C ARG A 13 -42.39 17.96 -12.51
N SER A 14 -41.14 17.61 -12.18
CA SER A 14 -40.24 18.47 -11.43
C SER A 14 -39.88 19.68 -12.28
N THR A 15 -40.50 20.83 -11.99
CA THR A 15 -39.93 22.12 -12.35
C THR A 15 -38.53 22.22 -11.73
N PRO A 16 -37.52 22.79 -12.43
CA PRO A 16 -36.23 23.04 -11.82
C PRO A 16 -36.44 23.99 -10.64
N SER A 17 -36.12 23.51 -9.43
CA SER A 17 -36.24 24.32 -8.23
C SER A 17 -35.33 25.55 -8.36
N ARG A 18 -35.87 26.71 -7.98
CA ARG A 18 -35.10 27.97 -7.89
C ARG A 18 -33.76 27.69 -7.22
N ALA A 19 -32.67 28.01 -7.91
CA ALA A 19 -31.34 27.89 -7.34
C ALA A 19 -31.29 28.64 -6.00
N GLY A 20 -31.06 27.89 -4.92
CA GLY A 20 -30.76 28.49 -3.62
C GLY A 20 -29.50 29.33 -3.77
N GLY A 21 -29.66 30.66 -3.80
CA GLY A 21 -28.57 31.59 -4.02
C GLY A 21 -27.49 31.37 -2.95
N ARG A 22 -26.40 30.71 -3.34
CA ARG A 22 -25.24 30.51 -2.47
C ARG A 22 -24.70 31.89 -2.14
N ARG A 23 -25.00 32.38 -0.93
CA ARG A 23 -24.42 33.63 -0.42
C ARG A 23 -22.91 33.44 -0.46
N SER A 24 -22.25 34.16 -1.35
CA SER A 24 -20.81 34.37 -1.32
C SER A 24 -20.51 35.20 -0.06
N GLY A 25 -20.46 34.52 1.08
CA GLY A 25 -20.22 35.11 2.39
C GLY A 25 -18.84 35.75 2.38
N ARG A 26 -18.81 37.07 2.40
CA ARG A 26 -17.58 37.82 2.68
C ARG A 26 -17.20 37.53 4.13
N CYS A 27 -15.97 37.09 4.38
CA CYS A 27 -15.51 36.92 5.76
C CYS A 27 -15.57 38.27 6.49
N SER A 28 -16.29 38.35 7.60
CA SER A 28 -16.58 39.61 8.30
C SER A 28 -15.35 40.27 8.93
N SER A 29 -14.26 39.54 9.13
CA SER A 29 -13.00 40.07 9.68
C SER A 29 -11.99 40.53 8.62
N CYS A 30 -11.96 39.91 7.43
CA CYS A 30 -10.89 40.13 6.44
C CYS A 30 -11.38 40.49 5.02
N GLY A 31 -12.68 40.57 4.77
CA GLY A 31 -13.22 41.12 3.53
C GLY A 31 -13.04 40.28 2.26
N HIS A 32 -12.26 39.20 2.29
CA HIS A 32 -12.04 38.33 1.13
C HIS A 32 -13.30 37.52 0.76
N ARG A 33 -13.48 37.29 -0.55
CA ARG A 33 -14.35 36.24 -1.09
C ARG A 33 -13.55 34.94 -1.20
N SER A 34 -14.16 33.81 -0.84
CA SER A 34 -13.66 32.51 -1.27
C SER A 34 -13.63 32.45 -2.80
N PRO A 35 -12.58 31.90 -3.43
CA PRO A 35 -12.61 31.61 -4.85
C PRO A 35 -13.72 30.60 -5.15
N PRO A 36 -14.37 30.67 -6.33
CA PRO A 36 -15.36 29.68 -6.71
C PRO A 36 -14.69 28.30 -6.82
N HIS A 37 -15.31 27.28 -6.21
CA HIS A 37 -14.86 25.90 -6.32
C HIS A 37 -15.09 25.42 -7.75
N SER A 38 -14.08 25.53 -8.61
CA SER A 38 -14.12 24.93 -9.94
C SER A 38 -14.02 23.41 -9.80
N SER A 39 -15.13 22.71 -10.05
CA SER A 39 -15.15 21.26 -10.22
C SER A 39 -14.41 20.89 -11.51
N GLY A 40 -13.09 20.68 -11.40
CA GLY A 40 -12.24 20.30 -12.51
C GLY A 40 -10.87 19.85 -12.01
N TRP A 41 -10.51 18.60 -12.29
CA TRP A 41 -9.16 18.10 -12.05
C TRP A 41 -8.18 18.73 -13.04
N ALA A 42 -7.41 19.73 -12.59
CA ALA A 42 -6.28 20.26 -13.33
C ALA A 42 -5.18 20.77 -12.39
N SER A 43 -3.96 20.26 -12.57
CA SER A 43 -2.68 20.90 -12.24
C SER A 43 -2.54 21.60 -10.87
N CYS A 44 -2.32 20.83 -9.80
CA CYS A 44 -1.72 21.31 -8.55
C CYS A 44 -0.20 21.09 -8.52
N TRP A 45 0.52 21.63 -9.52
CA TRP A 45 1.97 21.77 -9.51
C TRP A 45 2.29 23.24 -9.82
N GLY A 46 2.21 24.08 -8.79
CA GLY A 46 2.38 25.53 -8.88
C GLY A 46 2.13 26.17 -7.51
N ALA A 47 3.12 26.88 -7.00
CA ALA A 47 3.14 27.34 -5.61
C ALA A 47 1.97 28.28 -5.27
N ILE A 48 1.22 27.94 -4.21
CA ILE A 48 0.36 28.88 -3.49
C ILE A 48 0.65 28.71 -2.00
N SER A 49 1.66 29.42 -1.50
CA SER A 49 1.67 29.82 -0.09
C SER A 49 0.39 30.65 0.12
N PRO A 50 -0.52 30.27 1.04
CA PRO A 50 -1.73 31.05 1.25
C PRO A 50 -1.33 32.47 1.72
N PRO A 51 -2.04 33.52 1.27
CA PRO A 51 -1.75 34.88 1.73
C PRO A 51 -1.85 34.92 3.25
N ARG A 52 -0.82 35.47 3.92
CA ARG A 52 -0.76 35.59 5.38
C ARG A 52 -1.83 36.56 5.88
N CYS A 53 -3.05 36.05 6.07
CA CYS A 53 -4.12 36.75 6.75
C CYS A 53 -3.70 36.94 8.21
N GLY A 54 -3.39 38.19 8.61
CA GLY A 54 -2.89 38.52 9.95
C GLY A 54 -3.90 38.37 11.10
N SER A 55 -5.12 37.88 10.83
CA SER A 55 -6.08 37.51 11.88
C SER A 55 -5.91 36.04 12.26
N ARG A 56 -6.03 35.71 13.55
CA ARG A 56 -6.07 34.32 14.05
C ARG A 56 -7.34 33.58 13.58
N CYS A 57 -7.40 33.22 12.30
CA CYS A 57 -8.25 32.13 11.86
C CYS A 57 -7.62 30.83 12.36
N GLY A 58 -8.38 30.07 13.15
CA GLY A 58 -7.97 28.75 13.66
C GLY A 58 -8.01 27.71 12.55
N TRP A 59 -7.08 27.80 11.60
CA TRP A 59 -6.67 26.63 10.83
C TRP A 59 -6.04 25.69 11.84
N ALA A 60 -6.81 24.70 12.31
CA ALA A 60 -6.25 23.61 13.10
C ALA A 60 -5.09 23.04 12.26
N SER A 61 -3.87 23.10 12.80
CA SER A 61 -2.72 22.51 12.16
C SER A 61 -3.05 21.03 11.93
N GLU A 62 -3.10 20.61 10.66
CA GLU A 62 -3.24 19.19 10.34
C GLU A 62 -2.18 18.42 11.13
N PRO A 63 -2.53 17.27 11.73
CA PRO A 63 -1.58 16.51 12.49
C PRO A 63 -0.44 16.12 11.55
N VAL A 64 0.73 16.75 11.76
CA VAL A 64 1.96 16.39 11.06
C VAL A 64 2.25 14.95 11.46
N LEU A 65 1.93 14.02 10.55
CA LEU A 65 2.24 12.61 10.75
C LEU A 65 3.76 12.51 11.03
N PRO A 66 4.18 11.68 11.99
CA PRO A 66 5.60 11.53 12.30
C PRO A 66 6.35 11.19 11.02
N ALA A 67 7.42 11.95 10.74
CA ALA A 67 8.16 11.83 9.50
C ALA A 67 8.72 10.40 9.37
N VAL A 68 8.31 9.68 8.32
CA VAL A 68 8.80 8.33 8.05
C VAL A 68 10.07 8.46 7.21
N ASN A 69 11.23 8.24 7.83
CA ASN A 69 12.51 8.26 7.13
C ASN A 69 12.70 6.98 6.31
N ALA A 70 12.40 7.03 5.01
CA ALA A 70 12.51 5.88 4.11
C ALA A 70 13.96 5.71 3.61
N LEU A 71 14.64 4.67 4.09
CA LEU A 71 16.04 4.37 3.80
C LEU A 71 16.25 3.54 2.52
N GLY A 72 15.22 2.80 2.11
CA GLY A 72 15.26 1.90 0.96
C GLY A 72 13.88 1.37 0.62
N VAL A 73 13.68 0.99 -0.64
CA VAL A 73 12.43 0.43 -1.15
C VAL A 73 12.74 -0.72 -2.10
N GLY A 74 11.91 -1.76 -2.05
CA GLY A 74 11.97 -2.85 -2.99
C GLY A 74 10.57 -3.37 -3.34
N VAL A 75 10.43 -3.84 -4.57
CA VAL A 75 9.22 -4.44 -5.11
C VAL A 75 9.60 -5.70 -5.89
N ASP A 76 8.78 -6.74 -5.77
CA ASP A 76 8.95 -7.95 -6.55
C ASP A 76 7.60 -8.59 -6.91
N LEU A 77 7.60 -9.31 -8.03
CA LEU A 77 6.45 -9.98 -8.62
C LEU A 77 6.84 -11.41 -9.01
N VAL A 78 6.14 -12.39 -8.48
CA VAL A 78 6.36 -13.82 -8.75
C VAL A 78 5.10 -14.43 -9.34
N GLU A 79 5.23 -15.05 -10.51
CA GLU A 79 4.16 -15.81 -11.16
C GLU A 79 3.84 -17.09 -10.37
N VAL A 80 2.58 -17.23 -9.94
CA VAL A 80 2.10 -18.44 -9.25
C VAL A 80 2.19 -19.68 -10.16
N PRO A 81 1.78 -19.65 -11.46
CA PRO A 81 1.92 -20.80 -12.34
C PRO A 81 3.35 -21.32 -12.48
N ARG A 82 4.35 -20.42 -12.45
CA ARG A 82 5.77 -20.78 -12.48
C ARG A 82 6.21 -21.51 -11.22
N VAL A 83 5.74 -21.08 -10.04
CA VAL A 83 5.99 -21.79 -8.78
C VAL A 83 5.29 -23.16 -8.79
N SER A 84 4.03 -23.23 -9.24
CA SER A 84 3.29 -24.50 -9.38
C SER A 84 4.00 -25.49 -10.29
N ALA A 85 4.51 -25.03 -11.45
CA ALA A 85 5.27 -25.87 -12.38
C ALA A 85 6.57 -26.41 -11.75
N ILE A 86 7.30 -25.58 -10.99
CA ILE A 86 8.51 -26.01 -10.26
C ILE A 86 8.17 -27.05 -9.18
N ILE A 87 7.05 -26.89 -8.46
CA ILE A 87 6.59 -27.88 -7.47
C ILE A 87 6.21 -29.20 -8.16
N ALA A 88 5.55 -29.15 -9.31
CA ALA A 88 5.14 -30.35 -10.06
C ALA A 88 6.35 -31.12 -10.65
N ASP A 89 7.35 -30.40 -11.16
CA ASP A 89 8.57 -30.97 -11.77
C ASP A 89 9.57 -31.50 -10.72
N LYS A 90 9.82 -30.74 -9.65
CA LYS A 90 10.94 -30.99 -8.71
C LYS A 90 10.51 -31.32 -7.28
N GLY A 91 9.21 -31.27 -7.00
CA GLY A 91 8.66 -31.38 -5.65
C GLY A 91 8.91 -30.14 -4.78
N ALA A 92 8.16 -30.00 -3.70
CA ALA A 92 8.26 -28.85 -2.79
C ALA A 92 9.64 -28.68 -2.13
N ARG A 93 10.45 -29.75 -2.04
CA ARG A 93 11.79 -29.74 -1.43
C ARG A 93 12.78 -28.77 -2.09
N VAL A 94 12.56 -28.41 -3.36
CA VAL A 94 13.37 -27.38 -4.05
C VAL A 94 13.37 -26.03 -3.32
N PHE A 95 12.28 -25.71 -2.61
CA PHE A 95 12.15 -24.48 -1.82
C PHE A 95 12.82 -24.55 -0.45
N GLU A 96 13.36 -25.70 -0.03
CA GLU A 96 14.09 -25.80 1.25
C GLU A 96 15.23 -24.80 1.33
N ARG A 97 15.96 -24.54 0.23
CA ARG A 97 17.07 -23.57 0.20
C ARG A 97 16.62 -22.11 0.28
N LEU A 98 15.36 -21.83 -0.04
CA LEU A 98 14.81 -20.47 -0.19
C LEU A 98 13.96 -20.06 1.03
N LEU A 99 13.28 -21.01 1.66
CA LEU A 99 12.39 -20.80 2.80
C LEU A 99 13.01 -21.31 4.10
N THR A 100 12.67 -20.68 5.23
CA THR A 100 12.93 -21.25 6.55
C THR A 100 12.04 -22.48 6.79
N PRO A 101 12.35 -23.32 7.78
CA PRO A 101 11.46 -24.42 8.18
C PRO A 101 10.06 -23.95 8.57
N ALA A 102 9.94 -22.79 9.24
CA ALA A 102 8.66 -22.23 9.67
C ALA A 102 7.84 -21.68 8.49
N GLU A 103 8.48 -20.97 7.55
CA GLU A 103 7.82 -20.52 6.32
C GLU A 103 7.33 -21.70 5.46
N ARG A 104 8.15 -22.75 5.34
CA ARG A 104 7.78 -23.95 4.58
C ARG A 104 6.58 -24.65 5.23
N ALA A 105 6.64 -24.92 6.53
CA ALA A 105 5.52 -25.52 7.26
C ALA A 105 4.24 -24.68 7.17
N TYR A 106 4.38 -23.34 7.23
CA TYR A 106 3.25 -22.45 6.97
C TYR A 106 2.69 -22.64 5.55
N CYS A 107 3.51 -22.60 4.50
CA CYS A 107 3.03 -22.75 3.12
C CYS A 107 2.40 -24.12 2.86
N GLU A 108 2.97 -25.20 3.39
CA GLU A 108 2.47 -26.58 3.28
C GLU A 108 1.12 -26.77 4.00
N SER A 109 0.85 -26.02 5.07
CA SER A 109 -0.43 -26.06 5.81
C SER A 109 -1.63 -25.43 5.08
N ARG A 110 -1.46 -24.93 3.85
CA ARG A 110 -2.46 -24.11 3.15
C ARG A 110 -3.08 -24.87 1.98
N PRO A 111 -4.35 -24.58 1.61
CA PRO A 111 -5.01 -25.25 0.47
C PRO A 111 -4.31 -25.07 -0.88
N ASP A 112 -3.61 -23.94 -1.05
CA ASP A 112 -2.76 -23.66 -2.21
C ASP A 112 -1.34 -23.30 -1.74
N PRO A 113 -0.45 -24.30 -1.59
CA PRO A 113 0.93 -24.06 -1.20
C PRO A 113 1.71 -23.23 -2.22
N ALA A 114 1.41 -23.34 -3.52
CA ALA A 114 2.15 -22.67 -4.57
C ALA A 114 1.98 -21.15 -4.53
N THR A 115 0.75 -20.67 -4.36
CA THR A 115 0.46 -19.25 -4.12
C THR A 115 1.17 -18.75 -2.86
N HIS A 116 1.14 -19.52 -1.77
CA HIS A 116 1.79 -19.09 -0.54
C HIS A 116 3.32 -19.07 -0.64
N VAL A 117 3.95 -20.02 -1.34
CA VAL A 117 5.38 -19.99 -1.67
C VAL A 117 5.71 -18.76 -2.54
N ALA A 118 4.94 -18.49 -3.59
CA ALA A 118 5.15 -17.34 -4.46
C ALA A 118 5.15 -16.00 -3.68
N VAL A 119 4.22 -15.83 -2.74
CA VAL A 119 4.17 -14.65 -1.85
C VAL A 119 5.42 -14.52 -0.97
N ARG A 120 6.04 -15.63 -0.54
CA ARG A 120 7.26 -15.60 0.31
C ARG A 120 8.50 -15.28 -0.52
N LEU A 121 8.59 -15.80 -1.74
CA LEU A 121 9.65 -15.45 -2.68
C LEU A 121 9.60 -13.96 -3.03
N ALA A 122 8.42 -13.45 -3.40
CA ALA A 122 8.22 -12.03 -3.69
C ALA A 122 8.60 -11.13 -2.49
N ALA A 123 8.17 -11.51 -1.28
CA ALA A 123 8.51 -10.78 -0.07
C ALA A 123 10.02 -10.75 0.22
N LYS A 124 10.71 -11.89 0.09
CA LYS A 124 12.16 -11.98 0.29
C LYS A 124 12.93 -11.13 -0.72
N GLU A 125 12.57 -11.21 -2.00
CA GLU A 125 13.15 -10.39 -3.06
C GLU A 125 12.88 -8.89 -2.86
N ALA A 126 11.65 -8.51 -2.47
CA ALA A 126 11.34 -7.12 -2.17
C ALA A 126 12.19 -6.58 -1.00
N VAL A 127 12.38 -7.35 0.07
CA VAL A 127 13.24 -6.97 1.20
C VAL A 127 14.72 -6.93 0.81
N TYR A 128 15.21 -7.93 0.07
CA TYR A 128 16.57 -7.97 -0.45
C TYR A 128 16.89 -6.73 -1.31
N LYS A 129 15.99 -6.39 -2.25
CA LYS A 129 16.10 -5.20 -3.09
C LYS A 129 16.09 -3.90 -2.30
N ALA A 130 15.37 -3.85 -1.17
CA ALA A 130 15.39 -2.69 -0.29
C ALA A 130 16.72 -2.56 0.49
N LEU A 131 17.38 -3.68 0.83
CA LEU A 131 18.67 -3.74 1.53
C LEU A 131 19.91 -3.62 0.62
N GLN A 132 19.73 -3.72 -0.70
CA GLN A 132 20.83 -3.83 -1.68
C GLN A 132 21.72 -2.57 -1.76
N GLY A 133 22.76 -2.63 -2.61
CA GLY A 133 23.62 -1.48 -2.90
C GLY A 133 24.94 -1.42 -2.14
N SER A 134 25.35 -2.49 -1.45
CA SER A 134 26.71 -2.66 -0.94
C SER A 134 27.27 -4.04 -1.29
N GLU A 135 28.57 -4.23 -1.12
CA GLU A 135 29.20 -5.55 -1.24
C GLU A 135 28.68 -6.53 -0.18
N ALA A 136 28.48 -6.06 1.06
CA ALA A 136 27.89 -6.86 2.14
C ALA A 136 26.49 -7.38 1.78
N ALA A 137 25.69 -6.61 1.03
CA ALA A 137 24.37 -7.06 0.58
C ALA A 137 24.44 -8.28 -0.37
N ARG A 138 25.53 -8.48 -1.12
CA ARG A 138 25.71 -9.65 -2.00
C ARG A 138 25.80 -10.97 -1.24
N GLY A 139 26.13 -10.93 0.05
CA GLY A 139 26.21 -12.11 0.91
C GLY A 139 24.88 -12.55 1.53
N ILE A 140 23.78 -11.79 1.34
CA ILE A 140 22.50 -12.06 1.99
C ILE A 140 21.88 -13.36 1.46
N GLY A 141 21.76 -14.36 2.34
CA GLY A 141 21.10 -15.63 2.03
C GLY A 141 19.57 -15.53 2.05
N TRP A 142 18.90 -16.30 1.20
CA TRP A 142 17.42 -16.35 1.12
C TRP A 142 16.70 -16.66 2.44
N ARG A 143 17.31 -17.48 3.31
CA ARG A 143 16.75 -17.82 4.63
C ARG A 143 17.04 -16.76 5.71
N GLU A 144 17.91 -15.79 5.43
CA GLU A 144 18.24 -14.71 6.38
C GLU A 144 17.16 -13.64 6.43
N ILE A 145 16.29 -13.60 5.42
CA ILE A 145 15.06 -12.82 5.38
C ILE A 145 13.90 -13.81 5.60
N GLU A 146 13.18 -13.69 6.70
CA GLU A 146 12.03 -14.55 7.03
C GLU A 146 10.74 -13.74 7.12
N VAL A 147 9.69 -14.17 6.41
CA VAL A 147 8.36 -13.55 6.44
C VAL A 147 7.55 -14.12 7.61
N THR A 148 7.39 -13.31 8.65
CA THR A 148 6.67 -13.68 9.87
C THR A 148 5.27 -13.04 9.90
N ARG A 149 4.56 -13.19 11.02
CA ARG A 149 3.35 -12.41 11.33
C ARG A 149 3.55 -11.67 12.63
N GLY A 150 3.21 -10.38 12.64
CA GLY A 150 3.08 -9.59 13.86
C GLY A 150 1.89 -10.05 14.70
N ALA A 151 1.85 -9.63 15.97
CA ALA A 151 0.78 -9.97 16.91
C ALA A 151 -0.62 -9.46 16.49
N ASP A 152 -0.67 -8.44 15.63
CA ASP A 152 -1.89 -7.91 15.02
C ASP A 152 -2.27 -8.62 13.69
N GLY A 153 -1.58 -9.70 13.34
CA GLY A 153 -1.82 -10.50 12.15
C GLY A 153 -1.22 -9.95 10.85
N ARG A 154 -0.60 -8.76 10.87
CA ARG A 154 0.06 -8.18 9.69
C ARG A 154 1.31 -8.99 9.31
N PRO A 155 1.69 -9.00 8.02
CA PRO A 155 2.99 -9.54 7.62
C PRO A 155 4.12 -8.70 8.23
N ASP A 156 5.14 -9.36 8.74
CA ASP A 156 6.34 -8.73 9.29
C ASP A 156 7.59 -9.47 8.80
N VAL A 157 8.78 -8.95 9.10
CA VAL A 157 10.06 -9.49 8.60
C VAL A 157 11.04 -9.67 9.75
N ALA A 158 11.50 -10.91 9.95
CA ALA A 158 12.68 -11.19 10.77
C ALA A 158 13.92 -11.22 9.87
N LEU A 159 14.97 -10.51 10.28
CA LEU A 159 16.27 -10.51 9.63
C LEU A 159 17.30 -11.21 10.51
N SER A 160 18.19 -11.98 9.90
CA SER A 160 19.34 -12.63 10.56
C SER A 160 20.60 -12.54 9.68
N GLY A 161 21.73 -13.09 10.13
CA GLY A 161 22.94 -13.18 9.32
C GLY A 161 23.44 -11.85 8.74
N ALA A 162 23.84 -11.88 7.46
CA ALA A 162 24.26 -10.70 6.71
C ALA A 162 23.08 -9.73 6.47
N ALA A 163 21.84 -10.21 6.36
CA ALA A 163 20.67 -9.34 6.22
C ALA A 163 20.47 -8.43 7.44
N ALA A 164 20.61 -8.98 8.65
CA ALA A 164 20.55 -8.21 9.89
C ALA A 164 21.75 -7.24 10.03
N ALA A 165 22.95 -7.68 9.68
CA ALA A 165 24.14 -6.82 9.69
C ALA A 165 23.99 -5.62 8.74
N ARG A 166 23.48 -5.84 7.53
CA ARG A 166 23.19 -4.79 6.55
C ARG A 166 22.08 -3.83 7.01
N ALA A 167 21.04 -4.35 7.65
CA ALA A 167 19.98 -3.53 8.23
C ALA A 167 20.51 -2.63 9.36
N ALA A 168 21.39 -3.15 10.21
CA ALA A 168 22.05 -2.37 11.27
C ALA A 168 23.00 -1.29 10.72
N GLU A 169 23.79 -1.60 9.69
CA GLU A 169 24.66 -0.65 8.98
C GLU A 169 23.85 0.55 8.44
N LEU A 170 22.70 0.27 7.82
CA LEU A 170 21.76 1.27 7.31
C LEU A 170 20.93 1.96 8.40
N ARG A 171 21.02 1.53 9.67
CA ARG A 171 20.18 2.00 10.80
C ARG A 171 18.68 1.80 10.57
N VAL A 172 18.31 0.69 9.93
CA VAL A 172 16.91 0.28 9.77
C VAL A 172 16.32 -0.06 11.13
N ARG A 173 15.27 0.67 11.51
CA ARG A 173 14.49 0.41 12.72
C ARG A 173 13.32 -0.55 12.45
N ARG A 174 12.74 -0.50 11.25
CA ARG A 174 11.63 -1.39 10.86
C ARG A 174 11.60 -1.65 9.35
N VAL A 175 11.19 -2.85 8.96
CA VAL A 175 10.76 -3.15 7.59
C VAL A 175 9.24 -3.07 7.53
N LEU A 176 8.69 -2.22 6.68
CA LEU A 176 7.26 -2.23 6.36
C LEU A 176 7.05 -3.15 5.16
N LEU A 177 6.21 -4.18 5.32
CA LEU A 177 5.92 -5.15 4.27
C LEU A 177 4.43 -5.11 3.90
N SER A 178 4.14 -5.06 2.60
CA SER A 178 2.79 -5.21 2.05
C SER A 178 2.78 -6.33 1.01
N LEU A 179 1.75 -7.16 1.04
CA LEU A 179 1.62 -8.37 0.23
C LEU A 179 0.25 -8.40 -0.45
N SER A 180 0.22 -8.71 -1.74
CA SER A 180 -1.00 -8.97 -2.49
C SER A 180 -0.80 -10.13 -3.45
N HIS A 181 -1.86 -10.84 -3.83
CA HIS A 181 -1.78 -11.95 -4.77
C HIS A 181 -3.10 -12.23 -5.46
N THR A 182 -3.00 -12.87 -6.63
CA THR A 182 -4.09 -13.52 -7.35
C THR A 182 -3.67 -14.96 -7.65
N HIS A 183 -4.51 -15.72 -8.36
CA HIS A 183 -4.16 -17.04 -8.88
C HIS A 183 -3.06 -17.01 -9.97
N LEU A 184 -2.69 -15.83 -10.49
CA LEU A 184 -1.67 -15.66 -11.53
C LEU A 184 -0.34 -15.17 -10.97
N ALA A 185 -0.36 -14.25 -10.00
CA ALA A 185 0.85 -13.61 -9.50
C ALA A 185 0.74 -13.20 -8.03
N ALA A 186 1.87 -13.22 -7.34
CA ALA A 186 2.08 -12.63 -6.02
C ALA A 186 2.98 -11.41 -6.14
N VAL A 187 2.65 -10.32 -5.47
CA VAL A 187 3.43 -9.08 -5.40
C VAL A 187 3.74 -8.73 -3.95
N ALA A 188 4.94 -8.23 -3.71
CA ALA A 188 5.35 -7.68 -2.43
C ALA A 188 6.00 -6.31 -2.60
N VAL A 189 5.77 -5.44 -1.61
CA VAL A 189 6.45 -4.15 -1.48
C VAL A 189 7.05 -4.07 -0.09
N ALA A 190 8.35 -3.80 -0.01
CA ALA A 190 9.09 -3.59 1.22
C ALA A 190 9.64 -2.15 1.28
N VAL A 191 9.53 -1.51 2.43
CA VAL A 191 10.14 -0.20 2.72
C VAL A 191 10.94 -0.30 4.01
N LEU A 192 12.21 0.07 3.95
CA LEU A 192 13.07 0.21 5.13
C LEU A 192 12.83 1.57 5.77
N VAL A 193 12.51 1.58 7.06
CA VAL A 193 12.26 2.79 7.84
C VAL A 193 13.35 2.94 8.90
N GLY A 194 14.02 4.09 8.88
CA GLY A 194 14.99 4.52 9.88
C GLY A 194 14.35 5.29 11.03
N GLU A 195 15.20 5.93 11.83
CA GLU A 195 14.80 7.00 12.76
C GLU A 195 14.75 8.37 12.06
#